data_AF-A0A1D2MTZ0-F1
#
_entry.id   AF-A0A1D2MTZ0-F1
#
_cell.length_a   1.000
_cell.length_b   1.000
_cell.length_c   1.000
_cell.angle_alpha   90.00
_cell.angle_beta   90.00
_cell.angle_gamma   90.00
#
_symmetry.space_group_name_H-M   'P 1'
#
loop_
_entity.id
_entity.type
_entity.pdbx_description
1 polymer ?
#
loop_
_entity_poly.entity_id
_entity_poly.type
_entity_poly.pdbx_seq_one_letter_code
_entity_poly.pdbx_strand_id
1 'polypeptide(L)'
;MSSPSSLFDETWGPEPRDATEYGSVCPQLDPWYDPDEVEGGSWDELRVLGNENCLFANVATPNINPETLLPVLVWVHGGNFQSESGNEYGAAKLMDHDIVVVTFQL
;
A
#
# COMPACT_ATOMS: atom_id res chain seq x y z
N MET A 1 21.83 0.39 7.34
CA MET A 1 20.66 0.64 8.20
C MET A 1 19.96 1.84 7.60
N SER A 2 18.70 1.68 7.15
CA SER A 2 17.88 2.80 6.71
C SER A 2 17.64 3.74 7.89
N SER A 3 17.56 5.04 7.61
CA SER A 3 17.13 6.03 8.60
C SER A 3 15.69 5.71 9.02
N PRO A 4 15.30 5.95 10.29
CA PRO A 4 13.89 5.88 10.65
C PRO A 4 13.09 6.86 9.79
N SER A 5 11.84 6.50 9.49
CA SER A 5 10.91 7.42 8.84
C SER A 5 10.81 8.71 9.66
N SER A 6 11.18 9.84 9.06
CA SER A 6 10.94 11.14 9.64
C SER A 6 9.47 11.50 9.52
N LEU A 7 8.97 12.32 10.44
CA LEU A 7 7.69 12.98 10.21
C LEU A 7 7.82 13.83 8.94
N PHE A 8 6.87 13.65 8.01
CA PHE A 8 6.73 14.55 6.88
C PHE A 8 6.17 15.87 7.42
N ASP A 9 7.06 16.84 7.61
CA ASP A 9 6.71 18.22 8.04
C ASP A 9 6.35 19.11 6.84
N GLU A 10 6.50 18.58 5.61
CA GLU A 10 6.06 19.20 4.38
C GLU A 10 4.55 19.06 4.22
N THR A 11 3.88 20.18 4.02
CA THR A 11 2.46 20.21 3.69
C THR A 11 2.28 20.35 2.18
N TRP A 12 1.26 19.73 1.65
CA TRP A 12 0.89 19.93 0.26
C TRP A 12 0.33 21.34 0.03
N GLY A 13 0.36 21.78 -1.23
CA GLY A 13 -0.29 23.04 -1.63
C GLY A 13 -1.80 23.03 -1.35
N PRO A 14 -2.49 24.17 -1.58
CA PRO A 14 -3.90 24.32 -1.25
C PRO A 14 -4.84 23.40 -2.07
N GLU A 15 -4.35 22.88 -3.19
CA GLU A 15 -5.14 22.06 -4.10
C GLU A 15 -5.25 20.61 -3.60
N PRO A 16 -6.46 19.98 -3.70
CA PRO A 16 -6.61 18.57 -3.41
C PRO A 16 -5.67 17.70 -4.25
N ARG A 17 -5.07 16.70 -3.60
CA ARG A 17 -4.33 15.65 -4.30
C ARG A 17 -5.24 14.55 -4.74
N ASP A 18 -4.99 14.04 -5.94
CA ASP A 18 -5.63 12.84 -6.41
C ASP A 18 -5.15 11.64 -5.58
N ALA A 19 -6.10 10.88 -5.05
CA ALA A 19 -5.89 9.68 -4.23
C ALA A 19 -6.82 8.54 -4.69
N THR A 20 -7.17 8.54 -5.99
CA THR A 20 -8.05 7.53 -6.60
C THR A 20 -7.30 6.30 -7.11
N GLU A 21 -5.98 6.40 -7.24
CA GLU A 21 -5.08 5.33 -7.66
C GLU A 21 -4.18 4.90 -6.51
N TYR A 22 -3.79 3.63 -6.51
CA TYR A 22 -2.87 3.10 -5.52
C TYR A 22 -1.48 3.75 -5.62
N GLY A 23 -0.91 4.07 -4.47
CA GLY A 23 0.50 4.45 -4.36
C GLY A 23 1.43 3.29 -4.69
N SER A 24 2.71 3.58 -4.88
CA SER A 24 3.71 2.55 -5.17
C SER A 24 3.85 1.55 -4.01
N VAL A 25 4.20 0.29 -4.33
CA VAL A 25 4.62 -0.70 -3.33
C VAL A 25 6.08 -0.48 -2.95
N CYS A 26 6.48 -0.88 -1.75
CA CYS A 26 7.87 -0.78 -1.33
C CYS A 26 8.77 -1.75 -2.11
N PRO A 27 10.08 -1.43 -2.28
CA PRO A 27 11.01 -2.27 -3.01
C PRO A 27 11.07 -3.68 -2.42
N GLN A 28 10.69 -4.68 -3.23
CA GLN A 28 10.67 -6.08 -2.82
C GLN A 28 11.06 -6.98 -4.00
N LEU A 29 11.62 -8.15 -3.71
CA LEU A 29 11.83 -9.16 -4.74
C LEU A 29 10.47 -9.63 -5.25
N ASP A 30 10.32 -9.73 -6.56
CA ASP A 30 9.13 -10.28 -7.20
C ASP A 30 9.03 -11.78 -6.86
N PRO A 31 8.12 -12.22 -5.97
CA PRO A 31 8.02 -13.62 -5.61
C PRO A 31 7.38 -14.45 -6.73
N TRP A 32 6.79 -13.79 -7.72
CA TRP A 32 6.12 -14.41 -8.86
C TRP A 32 6.95 -14.35 -10.13
N TYR A 33 8.21 -13.91 -10.04
CA TYR A 33 9.11 -13.92 -11.17
C TYR A 33 9.52 -15.37 -11.50
N ASP A 34 9.02 -15.85 -12.64
CA ASP A 34 9.50 -17.05 -13.30
C ASP A 34 10.33 -16.65 -14.53
N PRO A 35 11.66 -16.80 -14.52
CA PRO A 35 12.50 -16.45 -15.66
C PRO A 35 12.26 -17.35 -16.88
N ASP A 36 11.69 -18.54 -16.72
CA ASP A 36 11.39 -19.43 -17.85
C ASP A 36 10.18 -18.91 -18.66
N GLU A 37 9.34 -18.05 -18.09
CA GLU A 37 8.20 -17.39 -18.76
C GLU A 37 8.57 -16.06 -19.45
N VAL A 38 9.80 -15.56 -19.24
CA VAL A 38 10.25 -14.27 -19.77
C VAL A 38 11.33 -14.49 -20.84
N GLU A 39 11.13 -13.93 -22.04
CA GLU A 39 12.14 -14.01 -23.10
C GLU A 39 13.44 -13.33 -22.65
N GLY A 40 14.51 -14.12 -22.54
CA GLY A 40 15.79 -13.65 -22.01
C GLY A 40 15.88 -13.61 -20.48
N GLY A 41 14.89 -14.18 -19.77
CA GLY A 41 14.91 -14.32 -18.32
C GLY A 41 16.09 -15.15 -17.83
N SER A 42 16.58 -14.83 -16.64
CA SER A 42 17.72 -15.50 -16.02
C SER A 42 17.46 -15.73 -14.55
N TRP A 43 17.76 -16.95 -14.08
CA TRP A 43 17.77 -17.28 -12.66
C TRP A 43 18.86 -16.52 -11.87
N ASP A 44 19.82 -15.92 -12.57
CA ASP A 44 20.85 -15.04 -11.99
C ASP A 44 20.38 -13.58 -11.86
N GLU A 45 19.18 -13.25 -12.36
CA GLU A 45 18.62 -11.90 -12.31
C GLU A 45 17.61 -11.75 -11.17
N LEU A 46 17.84 -10.76 -10.30
CA LEU A 46 16.88 -10.39 -9.26
C LEU A 46 15.91 -9.35 -9.81
N ARG A 47 14.65 -9.74 -9.97
CA ARG A 47 13.59 -8.81 -10.30
C ARG A 47 13.07 -8.12 -9.04
N VAL A 48 13.24 -6.80 -8.98
CA VAL A 48 12.72 -5.95 -7.89
C VAL A 48 11.50 -5.18 -8.37
N LEU A 49 10.41 -5.24 -7.60
CA LEU A 49 9.20 -4.44 -7.80
C LEU A 49 9.23 -3.22 -6.89
N GLY A 50 8.47 -2.17 -7.22
CA GLY A 50 8.19 -1.05 -6.30
C GLY A 50 9.12 0.17 -6.42
N ASN A 51 8.98 1.09 -5.48
CA ASN A 51 9.74 2.35 -5.40
C ASN A 51 9.98 2.74 -3.93
N GLU A 52 11.11 3.38 -3.61
CA GLU A 52 11.39 3.81 -2.22
C GLU A 52 10.41 4.88 -1.70
N ASN A 53 9.81 5.67 -2.59
CA ASN A 53 8.67 6.51 -2.26
C ASN A 53 7.40 5.65 -2.24
N CYS A 54 7.24 4.82 -1.21
CA CYS A 54 6.14 3.86 -1.06
C CYS A 54 5.29 4.04 0.20
N LEU A 55 5.60 5.00 1.08
CA LEU A 55 4.88 5.17 2.35
C LEU A 55 3.50 5.80 2.14
N PHE A 56 2.58 5.00 1.60
CA PHE A 56 1.19 5.35 1.34
C PHE A 56 0.25 4.52 2.18
N ALA A 57 -0.96 5.06 2.40
CA ALA A 57 -2.07 4.36 2.99
C ALA A 57 -3.31 4.51 2.10
N ASN A 58 -4.12 3.46 2.04
CA ASN A 58 -5.40 3.44 1.35
C ASN A 58 -6.51 3.49 2.41
N VAL A 59 -7.46 4.39 2.24
CA VAL A 59 -8.54 4.61 3.20
C VAL A 59 -9.88 4.43 2.49
N ALA A 60 -10.72 3.55 3.02
CA ALA A 60 -12.07 3.33 2.53
C ALA A 60 -13.08 3.52 3.66
N THR A 61 -14.17 4.22 3.38
CA THR A 61 -15.28 4.43 4.31
C THR A 61 -16.61 4.38 3.53
N PRO A 62 -17.67 3.77 4.09
CA PRO A 62 -19.00 3.80 3.47
C PRO A 62 -19.67 5.18 3.57
N ASN A 63 -19.23 6.02 4.51
CA ASN A 63 -19.80 7.35 4.73
C ASN A 63 -18.70 8.35 5.13
N ILE A 64 -18.57 9.44 4.35
CA ILE A 64 -17.60 10.52 4.61
C ILE A 64 -18.10 11.56 5.63
N ASN A 65 -19.41 11.57 5.93
CA ASN A 65 -20.05 12.48 6.88
C ASN A 65 -20.99 11.71 7.82
N PRO A 66 -20.48 10.77 8.65
CA PRO A 66 -21.32 10.00 9.55
C PRO A 66 -21.77 10.87 10.75
N GLU A 67 -23.00 10.63 11.23
CA GLU A 67 -23.53 11.33 12.42
C GLU A 67 -22.75 10.98 13.69
N THR A 68 -22.22 9.75 13.74
CA THR A 68 -21.36 9.24 14.81
C THR A 68 -20.06 8.69 14.23
N LEU A 69 -18.93 8.88 14.91
CA LEU A 69 -17.64 8.36 14.45
C LEU A 69 -17.68 6.83 14.25
N LEU A 70 -17.17 6.38 13.11
CA LEU A 70 -17.07 4.97 12.78
C LEU A 70 -15.80 4.35 13.40
N PRO A 71 -15.82 3.07 13.80
CA PRO A 71 -14.61 2.34 14.15
C PRO A 71 -13.63 2.26 12.97
N VAL A 72 -12.33 2.22 13.29
CA VAL A 72 -11.26 2.13 12.29
C VAL A 72 -10.55 0.78 12.42
N LEU A 73 -10.55 0.01 11.33
CA LEU A 73 -9.75 -1.20 11.17
C LEU A 73 -8.48 -0.84 10.40
N VAL A 74 -7.33 -0.97 11.06
CA VAL A 74 -6.02 -0.80 10.43
C VAL A 74 -5.43 -2.18 10.15
N TRP A 75 -5.19 -2.48 8.88
CA TRP A 75 -4.65 -3.75 8.42
C TRP A 75 -3.15 -3.65 8.14
N VAL A 76 -2.38 -4.57 8.74
CA VAL A 76 -0.95 -4.75 8.49
C VAL A 76 -0.80 -5.99 7.61
N HIS A 77 -0.22 -5.85 6.42
CA HIS A 77 -0.03 -6.97 5.50
C HIS A 77 1.01 -7.99 6.01
N GLY A 78 1.06 -9.16 5.37
CA GLY A 78 1.96 -10.24 5.68
C GLY A 78 3.33 -10.09 5.01
N GLY A 79 3.78 -11.14 4.34
CA GLY A 79 5.02 -11.12 3.55
C GLY A 79 6.33 -11.07 4.34
N ASN A 80 6.33 -11.45 5.62
CA ASN A 80 7.54 -11.67 6.44
C ASN A 80 8.51 -10.47 6.47
N PHE A 81 7.96 -9.24 6.49
CA PHE A 81 8.74 -7.99 6.47
C PHE A 81 9.61 -7.80 5.23
N GLN A 82 9.31 -8.50 4.13
CA GLN A 82 10.12 -8.53 2.91
C GLN A 82 9.32 -8.35 1.62
N SER A 83 8.01 -8.60 1.67
CA SER A 83 7.14 -8.66 0.50
C SER A 83 5.69 -8.35 0.88
N GLU A 84 4.80 -8.38 -0.11
CA GLU A 84 3.39 -7.96 -0.05
C GLU A 84 3.21 -6.46 0.09
N SER A 85 1.95 -6.02 0.01
CA SER A 85 1.59 -4.62 0.21
C SER A 85 0.13 -4.46 0.64
N GLY A 86 -0.19 -3.34 1.28
CA GLY A 86 -1.57 -2.93 1.55
C GLY A 86 -2.46 -2.77 0.30
N ASN A 87 -1.88 -2.65 -0.90
CA ASN A 87 -2.64 -2.58 -2.17
C ASN A 87 -3.30 -3.91 -2.53
N GLU A 88 -2.79 -5.03 -2.02
CA GLU A 88 -3.35 -6.38 -2.29
C GLU A 88 -4.65 -6.62 -1.52
N TYR A 89 -4.97 -5.77 -0.55
CA TYR A 89 -6.09 -5.92 0.36
C TYR A 89 -7.17 -4.86 0.07
N GLY A 90 -8.16 -5.25 -0.74
CA GLY A 90 -9.30 -4.40 -1.05
C GLY A 90 -10.33 -4.33 0.09
N ALA A 91 -10.93 -3.16 0.29
CA ALA A 91 -11.94 -2.94 1.33
C ALA A 91 -13.38 -3.26 0.90
N ALA A 92 -13.62 -3.60 -0.37
CA ALA A 92 -14.95 -3.65 -0.97
C ALA A 92 -15.98 -4.48 -0.18
N LYS A 93 -15.59 -5.67 0.31
CA LYS A 93 -16.46 -6.56 1.08
C LYS A 93 -16.80 -6.04 2.49
N LEU A 94 -16.02 -5.08 2.99
CA LEU A 94 -16.21 -4.49 4.32
C LEU A 94 -17.03 -3.18 4.26
N MET A 95 -17.26 -2.62 3.07
CA MET A 95 -18.03 -1.38 2.89
C MET A 95 -19.55 -1.57 3.10
N ASP A 96 -20.00 -2.81 3.27
CA ASP A 96 -21.37 -3.11 3.74
C ASP A 96 -21.54 -2.89 5.25
N HIS A 97 -20.47 -2.57 5.97
CA HIS A 97 -20.44 -2.31 7.41
C HIS A 97 -20.02 -0.88 7.70
N ASP A 98 -20.52 -0.32 8.80
CA ASP A 98 -20.17 1.01 9.33
C ASP A 98 -18.75 1.01 9.94
N ILE A 99 -17.73 0.85 9.09
CA ILE A 99 -16.32 0.77 9.47
C ILE A 99 -15.44 1.51 8.46
N VAL A 100 -14.40 2.18 8.95
CA VAL A 100 -13.32 2.70 8.13
C VAL A 100 -12.24 1.64 8.03
N VAL A 101 -11.81 1.31 6.82
CA VAL A 101 -10.71 0.38 6.57
C VAL A 101 -9.49 1.15 6.10
N VAL A 102 -8.35 0.91 6.75
CA VAL A 102 -7.05 1.47 6.41
C VAL A 102 -6.08 0.33 6.10
N THR A 103 -5.52 0.32 4.90
CA THR A 103 -4.37 -0.53 4.54
C THR A 103 -3.17 0.37 4.25
N PHE A 104 -1.95 -0.12 4.45
CA PHE A 104 -0.74 0.69 4.24
C PHE A 104 0.47 -0.16 3.85
N GLN A 105 1.50 0.49 3.35
CA GLN A 105 2.76 -0.14 2.92
C GLN A 105 3.82 -0.05 4.02
N LEU A 106 4.65 -1.10 4.15
CA LEU A 106 5.83 -1.17 5.03
C LEU A 106 7.06 -1.72 4.32
#